data_AF-A0A1H9SIP5-F1
#
_entry.id   AF-A0A1H9SIP5-F1
#
_cell.length_a   1.000
_cell.length_b   1.000
_cell.length_c   1.000
_cell.angle_alpha   90.00
_cell.angle_beta   90.00
_cell.angle_gamma   90.00
#
_symmetry.space_group_name_H-M   'P 1'
#
loop_
_entity.id
_entity.type
_entity.pdbx_description
1 polymer ?
#
loop_
_entity_poly.entity_id
_entity_poly.type
_entity_poly.pdbx_seq_one_letter_code
_entity_poly.pdbx_strand_id
1 'polypeptide(L)'
;MITITIQDREVLATLQALTRRIGNMAPVLQAIGDDITERTKRRFETSTGPDGTPWEANSPTTMGIYSLRLGQGHRKKDGSLNKRGEARVAGKKPLIDTGELRRQIVPQVSNNVLTVTATPVYAAIHQFGGQAGGGHKVKIPARPYLPVKADGNLYPQEQALILETLQLFLTEDL
;
A
#
# COMPACT_ATOMS: atom_id res chain seq x y z
N MET A 1 -52.30 9.46 18.93
CA MET A 1 -51.09 8.69 18.57
C MET A 1 -51.43 7.84 17.37
N ILE A 2 -50.66 7.92 16.29
CA ILE A 2 -50.86 7.10 15.09
C ILE A 2 -49.71 6.09 15.04
N THR A 3 -50.04 4.82 14.79
CA THR A 3 -49.08 3.73 14.62
C THR A 3 -49.17 3.25 13.18
N ILE A 4 -48.05 3.20 12.47
CA ILE A 4 -47.95 2.73 11.09
C ILE A 4 -47.23 1.38 11.10
N THR A 5 -47.83 0.37 10.49
CA THR A 5 -47.22 -0.96 10.29
C THR A 5 -46.90 -1.14 8.82
N ILE A 6 -45.63 -1.39 8.49
CA ILE A 6 -45.20 -1.66 7.12
C ILE A 6 -45.37 -3.15 6.84
N GLN A 7 -46.28 -3.49 5.93
CA GLN A 7 -46.52 -4.85 5.43
C GLN A 7 -46.22 -4.98 3.94
N ASP A 8 -45.64 -3.94 3.34
CA ASP A 8 -45.30 -3.93 1.93
C ASP A 8 -44.23 -5.00 1.63
N ARG A 9 -44.56 -5.89 0.69
CA ARG A 9 -43.74 -7.06 0.39
C ARG A 9 -42.39 -6.68 -0.20
N GLU A 10 -42.35 -5.64 -1.03
CA GLU A 10 -41.13 -5.18 -1.69
C GLU A 10 -40.20 -4.53 -0.66
N VAL A 11 -40.74 -3.63 0.18
CA VAL A 11 -39.97 -3.00 1.26
C VAL A 11 -39.38 -4.04 2.21
N LEU A 12 -40.18 -5.04 2.64
CA LEU A 12 -39.69 -6.10 3.53
C LEU A 12 -38.63 -6.98 2.85
N ALA A 13 -38.78 -7.29 1.56
CA ALA A 13 -37.79 -8.05 0.81
C ALA A 13 -36.44 -7.30 0.70
N THR A 14 -36.49 -6.00 0.42
CA THR A 14 -35.31 -5.14 0.34
C THR A 14 -34.59 -5.03 1.69
N LEU A 15 -35.32 -4.85 2.80
CA LEU A 15 -34.73 -4.85 4.14
C LEU A 15 -34.05 -6.18 4.48
N GLN A 16 -34.65 -7.31 4.06
CA GLN A 16 -34.06 -8.64 4.25
C GLN A 16 -32.82 -8.85 3.38
N ALA A 17 -32.79 -8.32 2.15
CA ALA A 17 -31.60 -8.32 1.30
C ALA A 17 -30.47 -7.50 1.93
N LEU A 18 -30.76 -6.29 2.41
CA LEU A 18 -29.81 -5.43 3.11
C LEU A 18 -29.23 -6.13 4.36
N THR A 19 -30.09 -6.73 5.18
CA THR A 19 -29.67 -7.45 6.40
C THR A 19 -28.71 -8.60 6.08
N ARG A 20 -28.98 -9.37 5.02
CA ARG A 20 -28.10 -10.46 4.58
C ARG A 20 -26.73 -9.96 4.15
N ARG A 21 -26.66 -8.82 3.46
CA ARG A 21 -25.40 -8.21 3.02
C ARG A 21 -24.57 -7.65 4.17
N ILE A 22 -25.20 -6.91 5.07
CA ILE A 22 -24.51 -6.39 6.26
C ILE A 22 -24.06 -7.54 7.18
N GLY A 23 -24.81 -8.64 7.22
CA GLY A 23 -24.45 -9.85 7.96
C GLY A 23 -23.20 -10.56 7.43
N ASN A 24 -22.85 -10.41 6.16
CA ASN A 24 -21.65 -10.97 5.54
C ASN A 24 -20.84 -9.88 4.82
N MET A 25 -19.98 -9.20 5.58
CA MET A 25 -19.10 -8.15 5.04
C MET A 25 -17.85 -8.72 4.35
N ALA A 26 -17.62 -10.04 4.39
CA ALA A 26 -16.41 -10.63 3.85
C ALA A 26 -16.16 -10.29 2.37
N PRO A 27 -17.17 -10.27 1.46
CA PRO A 27 -16.95 -9.91 0.06
C PRO A 27 -16.44 -8.49 -0.13
N VAL A 28 -17.07 -7.49 0.53
CA VAL A 28 -16.64 -6.10 0.39
C VAL A 28 -15.29 -5.83 1.06
N LEU A 29 -15.02 -6.47 2.20
CA LEU A 29 -13.72 -6.38 2.86
C LEU A 29 -12.61 -7.00 2.03
N GLN A 30 -12.89 -8.10 1.32
CA GLN A 30 -11.93 -8.71 0.39
C GLN A 30 -11.63 -7.76 -0.77
N ALA A 31 -12.67 -7.17 -1.38
CA ALA A 31 -12.50 -6.18 -2.45
C ALA A 31 -11.67 -4.97 -2.00
N ILE A 32 -11.94 -4.43 -0.81
CA ILE A 32 -11.14 -3.34 -0.22
C ILE A 32 -9.69 -3.79 0.00
N GLY A 33 -9.46 -5.00 0.52
CA GLY A 33 -8.13 -5.55 0.74
C GLY A 33 -7.32 -5.71 -0.54
N ASP A 34 -7.96 -6.19 -1.60
CA ASP A 34 -7.35 -6.37 -2.92
C ASP A 34 -7.01 -5.02 -3.56
N ASP A 35 -7.93 -4.05 -3.49
CA ASP A 35 -7.71 -2.68 -3.98
C ASP A 35 -6.56 -1.98 -3.23
N ILE A 36 -6.54 -2.03 -1.89
CA ILE A 36 -5.44 -1.49 -1.08
C ILE A 36 -4.12 -2.14 -1.49
N THR A 37 -4.10 -3.45 -1.71
CA THR A 37 -2.90 -4.19 -2.12
C THR A 37 -2.42 -3.74 -3.49
N GLU A 38 -3.33 -3.57 -4.44
CA GLU A 38 -3.00 -3.13 -5.80
C GLU A 38 -2.48 -1.68 -5.82
N ARG A 39 -3.15 -0.76 -5.13
CA ARG A 39 -2.68 0.63 -5.00
C ARG A 39 -1.34 0.70 -4.27
N THR A 40 -1.12 -0.16 -3.28
CA THR A 40 0.19 -0.31 -2.65
C THR A 40 1.24 -0.74 -3.65
N LYS A 41 1.00 -1.77 -4.48
CA LYS A 41 1.95 -2.20 -5.52
C LYS A 41 2.25 -1.08 -6.52
N ARG A 42 1.23 -0.35 -6.96
CA ARG A 42 1.35 0.80 -7.86
C ARG A 42 2.29 1.87 -7.29
N ARG A 43 2.22 2.17 -5.99
CA ARG A 43 3.12 3.13 -5.31
C ARG A 43 4.59 2.76 -5.42
N PHE A 44 4.94 1.47 -5.38
CA PHE A 44 6.30 1.04 -5.67
C PHE A 44 6.69 1.33 -7.12
N GLU A 45 5.81 1.03 -8.06
CA GLU A 45 6.05 1.23 -9.49
C GLU A 45 6.22 2.71 -9.84
N THR A 46 5.42 3.59 -9.25
CA THR A 46 5.49 5.05 -9.46
C THR A 46 6.50 5.74 -8.56
N SER A 47 6.96 5.06 -7.48
CA SER A 47 7.78 5.65 -6.42
C SER A 47 7.12 6.86 -5.76
N THR A 48 5.83 6.74 -5.43
CA THR A 48 5.02 7.81 -4.83
C THR A 48 4.26 7.30 -3.60
N GLY A 49 3.95 8.21 -2.66
CA GLY A 49 3.08 7.95 -1.52
C GLY A 49 1.59 7.87 -1.86
N PRO A 50 0.73 7.57 -0.87
CA PRO A 50 -0.73 7.55 -1.03
C PRO A 50 -1.33 8.90 -1.46
N ASP A 51 -0.65 10.00 -1.13
CA ASP A 51 -0.99 11.37 -1.53
C ASP A 51 -0.41 11.78 -2.90
N GLY A 52 0.30 10.87 -3.58
CA GLY A 52 0.99 11.15 -4.84
C GLY A 52 2.37 11.79 -4.70
N THR A 53 2.81 12.13 -3.47
CA THR A 53 4.12 12.74 -3.23
C THR A 53 5.23 11.76 -3.61
N PRO A 54 6.22 12.12 -4.46
CA PRO A 54 7.35 11.25 -4.76
C PRO A 54 8.14 10.88 -3.51
N TRP A 55 8.54 9.61 -3.40
CA TRP A 55 9.39 9.17 -2.31
C TRP A 55 10.78 9.82 -2.40
N GLU A 56 11.34 10.14 -1.24
CA GLU A 56 12.70 10.67 -1.18
C GLU A 56 13.69 9.66 -1.75
N ALA A 57 14.61 10.17 -2.58
CA ALA A 57 15.65 9.40 -3.22
C ALA A 57 16.53 8.64 -2.20
N ASN A 58 17.26 7.64 -2.68
CA ASN A 58 18.26 7.00 -1.84
C ASN A 58 19.44 7.95 -1.59
N SER A 59 20.05 7.85 -0.41
CA SER A 59 21.24 8.66 -0.07
C SER A 59 22.39 8.41 -1.05
N PRO A 60 23.32 9.38 -1.22
CA PRO A 60 24.51 9.19 -2.05
C PRO A 60 25.32 7.94 -1.66
N THR A 61 25.43 7.65 -0.36
CA THR A 61 26.11 6.44 0.15
C THR A 61 25.42 5.17 -0.32
N THR A 62 24.09 5.10 -0.23
CA THR A 62 23.32 3.95 -0.72
C THR A 62 23.49 3.76 -2.22
N MET A 63 23.49 4.85 -3.00
CA MET A 63 23.70 4.81 -4.44
C MET A 63 25.13 4.36 -4.80
N GLY A 64 26.13 4.80 -4.03
CA GLY A 64 27.52 4.35 -4.18
C GLY A 64 27.67 2.85 -3.90
N ILE A 65 27.11 2.36 -2.79
CA ILE A 65 27.12 0.92 -2.46
C ILE A 65 26.38 0.11 -3.54
N TYR A 66 25.24 0.59 -4.02
CA TYR A 66 24.51 -0.05 -5.11
C TYR A 66 25.35 -0.14 -6.38
N SER A 67 26.02 0.95 -6.77
CA SER A 67 26.95 0.98 -7.90
C SER A 67 28.08 -0.05 -7.75
N LEU A 68 28.63 -0.22 -6.54
CA LEU A 68 29.68 -1.20 -6.27
C LEU A 68 29.21 -2.65 -6.46
N ARG A 69 27.95 -2.96 -6.14
CA ARG A 69 27.35 -4.30 -6.29
C ARG A 69 27.02 -4.67 -7.74
N LEU A 70 27.05 -3.72 -8.68
CA LEU A 70 26.82 -4.02 -10.09
C LEU A 70 27.93 -4.93 -10.63
N GLY A 71 27.53 -6.01 -11.32
CA GLY A 71 28.45 -6.99 -11.90
C GLY A 71 29.32 -6.42 -13.03
N GLN A 72 30.36 -7.17 -13.41
CA GLN A 72 31.39 -6.73 -14.36
C GLN A 72 30.85 -6.25 -15.73
N GLY A 73 29.69 -6.75 -16.17
CA GLY A 73 29.03 -6.27 -17.39
C GLY A 73 28.59 -4.80 -17.38
N HIS A 74 28.59 -4.14 -16.21
CA HIS A 74 28.27 -2.72 -16.04
C HIS A 74 29.52 -1.84 -15.90
N ARG A 75 30.72 -2.42 -16.04
CA ARG A 75 32.00 -1.72 -15.85
C ARG A 75 32.80 -1.67 -17.14
N LYS A 76 33.73 -0.71 -17.18
CA LYS A 76 34.83 -0.65 -18.15
C LYS A 76 36.04 -1.42 -17.59
N LYS A 77 37.08 -1.57 -18.41
CA LYS A 77 38.34 -2.24 -18.01
C LYS A 77 39.03 -1.55 -16.83
N ASP A 78 38.84 -0.24 -16.67
CA ASP A 78 39.38 0.57 -15.57
C ASP A 78 38.56 0.49 -14.27
N GLY A 79 37.48 -0.30 -14.26
CA GLY A 79 36.58 -0.45 -13.10
C GLY A 79 35.49 0.63 -12.98
N SER A 80 35.55 1.72 -13.75
CA SER A 80 34.49 2.74 -13.80
C SER A 80 33.21 2.20 -14.45
N LEU A 81 32.07 2.83 -14.20
CA LEU A 81 30.81 2.44 -14.85
C LEU A 81 30.90 2.66 -16.37
N ASN A 82 30.31 1.73 -17.11
CA ASN A 82 29.99 1.94 -18.53
C ASN A 82 28.60 2.60 -18.66
N LYS A 83 28.19 2.98 -19.89
CA LYS A 83 26.88 3.62 -20.14
C LYS A 83 25.69 2.82 -19.59
N ARG A 84 25.75 1.48 -19.60
CA ARG A 84 24.70 0.62 -19.04
C ARG A 84 24.69 0.69 -17.51
N GLY A 85 25.87 0.70 -16.89
CA GLY A 85 26.03 0.89 -15.45
C GLY A 85 25.53 2.24 -14.97
N GLU A 86 25.89 3.32 -15.67
CA GLU A 86 25.41 4.69 -15.40
C GLU A 86 23.89 4.75 -15.49
N ALA A 87 23.29 4.23 -16.58
CA ALA A 87 21.84 4.16 -16.75
C ALA A 87 21.17 3.32 -15.65
N ARG A 88 21.80 2.23 -15.21
CA ARG A 88 21.27 1.36 -14.15
C ARG A 88 21.23 2.06 -12.79
N VAL A 89 22.28 2.83 -12.46
CA VAL A 89 22.34 3.63 -11.23
C VAL A 89 21.34 4.79 -11.32
N ALA A 90 21.31 5.52 -12.43
CA ALA A 90 20.38 6.63 -12.63
C ALA A 90 18.90 6.19 -12.57
N GLY A 91 18.58 5.00 -13.06
CA GLY A 91 17.24 4.42 -13.03
C GLY A 91 16.88 3.70 -11.72
N LYS A 92 17.73 3.75 -10.68
CA LYS A 92 17.42 3.08 -9.41
C LYS A 92 16.26 3.80 -8.69
N LYS A 93 15.19 3.05 -8.44
CA LYS A 93 14.06 3.52 -7.64
C LYS A 93 14.31 3.33 -6.14
N PRO A 94 13.86 4.28 -5.29
CA PRO A 94 13.85 4.10 -3.85
C PRO A 94 12.90 2.97 -3.46
N LEU A 95 13.19 2.32 -2.33
CA LEU A 95 12.39 1.23 -1.76
C LEU A 95 12.23 -0.02 -2.67
N ILE A 96 12.91 -0.07 -3.81
CA ILE A 96 12.97 -1.23 -4.71
C ILE A 96 14.41 -1.73 -4.81
N ASP A 97 14.61 -2.98 -4.40
CA ASP A 97 15.83 -3.75 -4.65
C ASP A 97 15.48 -5.13 -5.22
N THR A 98 15.14 -6.10 -4.38
CA THR A 98 14.62 -7.43 -4.77
C THR A 98 13.10 -7.45 -4.96
N GLY A 99 12.41 -6.39 -4.55
CA GLY A 99 10.95 -6.28 -4.57
C GLY A 99 10.24 -7.07 -3.46
N GLU A 100 10.96 -7.54 -2.43
CA GLU A 100 10.39 -8.33 -1.33
C GLU A 100 9.26 -7.60 -0.61
N LEU A 101 9.48 -6.33 -0.22
CA LEU A 101 8.45 -5.55 0.48
C LEU A 101 7.16 -5.41 -0.31
N ARG A 102 7.26 -5.22 -1.63
CA ARG A 102 6.10 -5.15 -2.53
C ARG A 102 5.36 -6.49 -2.61
N ARG A 103 6.09 -7.61 -2.58
CA ARG A 103 5.50 -8.96 -2.68
C ARG A 103 4.86 -9.42 -1.38
N GLN A 104 5.31 -8.88 -0.25
CA GLN A 104 4.88 -9.30 1.09
C GLN A 104 3.83 -8.36 1.72
N ILE A 105 2.88 -7.90 0.91
CA ILE A 105 1.68 -7.19 1.36
C ILE A 105 0.52 -8.18 1.30
N VAL A 106 -0.01 -8.56 2.45
CA VAL A 106 -0.97 -9.66 2.60
C VAL A 106 -2.28 -9.11 3.17
N PRO A 107 -3.35 -9.02 2.36
CA PRO A 107 -4.70 -8.79 2.88
C PRO A 107 -5.27 -10.10 3.44
N GLN A 108 -5.96 -10.01 4.57
CA GLN A 108 -6.65 -11.13 5.20
C GLN A 108 -7.97 -10.64 5.78
N VAL A 109 -9.06 -11.34 5.44
CA VAL A 109 -10.38 -11.12 6.00
C VAL A 109 -10.72 -12.24 6.98
N SER A 110 -11.11 -11.88 8.20
CA SER A 110 -11.57 -12.83 9.22
C SER A 110 -12.55 -12.14 10.16
N ASN A 111 -13.66 -12.80 10.50
CA ASN A 111 -14.67 -12.28 11.43
C ASN A 111 -15.16 -10.86 11.10
N ASN A 112 -15.42 -10.57 9.81
CA ASN A 112 -15.78 -9.24 9.30
C ASN A 112 -14.74 -8.15 9.62
N VAL A 113 -13.46 -8.53 9.76
CA VAL A 113 -12.32 -7.62 9.92
C VAL A 113 -11.34 -7.84 8.77
N LEU A 114 -10.93 -6.75 8.13
CA LEU A 114 -9.83 -6.73 7.18
C LEU A 114 -8.53 -6.38 7.91
N THR A 115 -7.49 -7.18 7.72
CA THR A 115 -6.11 -6.91 8.12
C THR A 115 -5.22 -6.86 6.88
N VAL A 116 -4.42 -5.80 6.73
CA VAL A 116 -3.40 -5.71 5.68
C VAL A 116 -2.03 -5.66 6.32
N THR A 117 -1.22 -6.70 6.11
CA THR A 117 0.08 -6.87 6.77
C THR A 117 1.23 -6.71 5.78
N ALA A 118 2.24 -5.94 6.16
CA ALA A 118 3.56 -5.95 5.52
C ALA A 118 4.53 -6.76 6.39
N THR A 119 4.88 -7.97 5.98
CA THR A 119 5.63 -8.91 6.84
C THR A 119 7.14 -8.68 6.99
N PRO A 120 7.87 -7.96 6.11
CA PRO A 120 9.29 -7.72 6.32
C PRO A 120 9.56 -6.89 7.57
N VAL A 121 10.60 -7.24 8.34
CA VAL A 121 10.96 -6.56 9.60
C VAL A 121 11.23 -5.05 9.45
N TYR A 122 11.60 -4.62 8.25
CA TYR A 122 11.90 -3.23 7.91
C TYR A 122 10.70 -2.48 7.32
N ALA A 123 9.52 -3.11 7.24
CA ALA A 123 8.31 -2.52 6.68
C ALA A 123 7.92 -1.22 7.39
N ALA A 124 7.92 -1.23 8.73
CA ALA A 124 7.51 -0.08 9.54
C ALA A 124 8.45 1.12 9.39
N ILE A 125 9.77 0.90 9.41
CA ILE A 125 10.75 1.99 9.27
C ILE A 125 10.67 2.63 7.88
N HIS A 126 10.27 1.90 6.84
CA HIS A 126 10.03 2.48 5.52
C HIS A 126 8.67 3.16 5.41
N GLN A 127 7.62 2.67 6.07
CA GLN A 127 6.31 3.33 6.07
C GLN A 127 6.40 4.70 6.77
N PHE A 128 7.00 4.75 7.97
CA PHE A 128 6.93 5.91 8.84
C PHE A 128 8.22 6.73 8.92
N GLY A 129 9.33 6.20 8.39
CA GLY A 129 10.66 6.78 8.61
C GLY A 129 11.12 6.60 10.06
N GLY A 130 12.33 7.07 10.36
CA GLY A 130 12.87 7.04 11.72
C GLY A 130 14.38 6.80 11.76
N GLN A 131 14.87 6.35 12.91
CA GLN A 131 16.30 6.10 13.12
C GLN A 131 16.63 4.60 13.05
N ALA A 132 17.67 4.27 12.30
CA ALA A 132 18.08 2.90 12.01
C ALA A 132 19.61 2.73 12.08
N GLY A 133 20.08 1.51 11.80
CA GLY A 133 21.48 1.13 11.86
C GLY A 133 22.00 0.92 13.29
N GLY A 134 23.30 0.62 13.41
CA GLY A 134 23.95 0.40 14.71
C GLY A 134 23.82 1.63 15.61
N GLY A 135 23.12 1.47 16.74
CA GLY A 135 22.86 2.55 17.69
C GLY A 135 21.89 3.63 17.19
N HIS A 136 21.05 3.35 16.19
CA HIS A 136 20.00 4.28 15.69
C HIS A 136 20.55 5.65 15.25
N LYS A 137 21.70 5.67 14.57
CA LYS A 137 22.36 6.90 14.13
C LYS A 137 21.99 7.33 12.71
N VAL A 138 21.30 6.48 11.95
CA VAL A 138 20.97 6.73 10.54
C VAL A 138 19.50 7.08 10.40
N LYS A 139 19.22 8.32 9.99
CA LYS A 139 17.86 8.75 9.66
C LYS A 139 17.43 8.17 8.32
N ILE A 140 16.36 7.39 8.32
CA ILE A 140 15.67 6.89 7.13
C ILE A 140 14.41 7.76 6.93
N PRO A 141 14.23 8.39 5.76
CA PRO A 141 13.02 9.13 5.47
C PRO A 141 11.83 8.18 5.25
N ALA A 142 10.63 8.66 5.57
CA ALA A 142 9.39 7.95 5.31
C ALA A 142 9.17 7.80 3.80
N ARG A 143 8.76 6.62 3.38
CA ARG A 143 8.35 6.27 2.03
C ARG A 143 7.02 5.53 2.12
N PRO A 144 5.93 6.23 2.51
CA PRO A 144 4.67 5.59 2.81
C PRO A 144 4.14 4.85 1.59
N TYR A 145 3.76 3.59 1.78
CA TYR A 145 3.19 2.72 0.75
C TYR A 145 1.84 2.12 1.18
N LEU A 146 1.55 2.05 2.48
CA LEU A 146 0.26 1.67 3.05
C LEU A 146 -0.68 2.88 3.20
N PRO A 147 -2.01 2.65 3.29
CA PRO A 147 -3.02 3.71 3.32
C PRO A 147 -3.06 4.56 4.60
N VAL A 148 -2.16 4.29 5.56
CA VAL A 148 -2.21 4.80 6.93
C VAL A 148 -1.01 5.70 7.24
N LYS A 149 -1.28 6.82 7.91
CA LYS A 149 -0.30 7.77 8.43
C LYS A 149 0.23 7.31 9.80
N ALA A 150 1.29 7.95 10.28
CA ALA A 150 1.90 7.62 11.58
C ALA A 150 0.96 7.85 12.78
N ASP A 151 -0.07 8.69 12.64
CA ASP A 151 -1.10 8.94 13.65
C ASP A 151 -2.21 7.88 13.67
N GLY A 152 -2.12 6.84 12.82
CA GLY A 152 -3.12 5.79 12.68
C GLY A 152 -4.30 6.16 11.77
N ASN A 153 -4.38 7.40 11.31
CA ASN A 153 -5.45 7.83 10.41
C ASN A 153 -5.13 7.47 8.96
N LEU A 154 -6.19 7.29 8.15
CA LEU A 154 -6.05 7.12 6.71
C LEU A 154 -5.58 8.43 6.05
N TYR A 155 -4.93 8.30 4.89
CA TYR A 155 -4.84 9.42 3.96
C TYR A 155 -6.24 9.73 3.39
N PRO A 156 -6.60 11.01 3.16
CA PRO A 156 -7.94 11.37 2.69
C PRO A 156 -8.36 10.67 1.39
N GLN A 157 -7.43 10.50 0.45
CA GLN A 157 -7.68 9.82 -0.82
C GLN A 157 -7.97 8.33 -0.61
N GLU A 158 -7.28 7.70 0.33
CA GLU A 158 -7.48 6.29 0.69
C GLU A 158 -8.84 6.07 1.33
N GLN A 159 -9.24 6.98 2.22
CA GLN A 159 -10.57 6.98 2.81
C GLN A 159 -11.66 7.11 1.74
N ALA A 160 -11.49 8.03 0.78
CA ALA A 160 -12.45 8.22 -0.31
C ALA A 160 -12.63 6.94 -1.15
N LEU A 161 -11.54 6.26 -1.51
CA LEU A 161 -11.58 5.02 -2.31
C LEU A 161 -12.24 3.85 -1.55
N ILE A 162 -12.00 3.75 -0.24
CA ILE A 162 -12.67 2.77 0.60
C ILE A 162 -14.18 3.06 0.68
N LEU A 163 -14.56 4.33 0.87
CA LEU A 163 -15.96 4.75 0.91
C LEU A 163 -16.67 4.51 -0.43
N GLU A 164 -16.00 4.75 -1.55
CA GLU A 164 -16.51 4.44 -2.89
C GLU A 164 -16.79 2.94 -3.03
N THR A 165 -15.85 2.08 -2.63
CA THR A 165 -16.05 0.62 -2.65
C THR A 165 -17.24 0.18 -1.79
N LEU A 166 -17.40 0.77 -0.60
CA LEU A 166 -18.53 0.51 0.28
C LEU A 166 -19.86 1.00 -0.32
N GLN A 167 -19.87 2.17 -0.95
CA GLN A 167 -21.06 2.72 -1.59
C GLN A 167 -21.51 1.83 -2.75
N LEU A 168 -20.58 1.42 -3.63
CA LEU A 168 -20.87 0.48 -4.71
C LEU A 168 -21.50 -0.80 -4.18
N PHE A 169 -20.92 -1.39 -3.13
CA PHE A 169 -21.46 -2.59 -2.49
C PHE A 169 -22.87 -2.42 -1.90
N LEU A 170 -23.18 -1.22 -1.39
CA LEU A 170 -24.51 -0.92 -0.87
C LEU A 170 -25.55 -0.69 -1.97
N THR A 171 -25.14 -0.18 -3.13
CA THR A 171 -26.04 0.20 -4.23
C THR A 171 -26.21 -0.83 -5.33
N GLU A 172 -25.25 -1.75 -5.54
CA GLU A 172 -25.42 -2.85 -6.49
C GLU A 172 -26.64 -3.70 -6.07
N ASP A 173 -27.60 -4.00 -6.95
CA ASP A 173 -28.87 -4.72 -6.68
C ASP A 173 -29.86 -4.15 -5.62
N LEU A 174 -29.95 -2.81 -5.47
CA LEU A 174 -31.16 -2.14 -4.98
C LEU A 174 -32.05 -1.65 -6.13
#